data_AF-A0A2N3QUT9-F1
#
_entry.id   AF-A0A2N3QUT9-F1
#
_cell.length_a   1.000
_cell.length_b   1.000
_cell.length_c   1.000
_cell.angle_alpha   90.00
_cell.angle_beta   90.00
_cell.angle_gamma   90.00
#
_symmetry.space_group_name_H-M   'P 1'
#
loop_
_entity.id
_entity.type
_entity.pdbx_description
1 polymer ?
#
loop_
_entity_poly.entity_id
_entity_poly.type
_entity_poly.pdbx_seq_one_letter_code
_entity_poly.pdbx_strand_id
1 'polypeptide(L)'
;MRKNGHDRMGRQRWQCDGCRLTAGTRNNTKRRRTQLAEFLDWLLEAAPQRKRPESARNFRKRVDWCWRLEPRIEPDGVVHRVVMADGTYVNGW
;
A
#
# COMPACT_ATOMS: atom_id res chain seq x y z
N MET A 1 3.26 9.35 20.95
CA MET A 1 4.67 9.41 20.54
C MET A 1 4.97 10.83 20.11
N ARG A 2 6.12 11.37 20.49
CA ARG A 2 6.58 12.72 20.13
C ARG A 2 7.81 12.70 19.24
N LYS A 3 8.00 13.75 18.43
CA LYS A 3 9.23 13.95 17.63
C LYS A 3 10.42 14.12 18.59
N ASN A 4 11.53 13.42 18.32
CA ASN A 4 12.75 13.43 19.14
C ASN A 4 14.00 13.65 18.28
N GLY A 5 14.00 14.72 17.49
CA GLY A 5 15.11 15.07 16.60
C GLY A 5 15.33 14.07 15.46
N HIS A 6 16.53 14.10 14.87
CA HIS A 6 16.93 13.23 13.77
C HIS A 6 18.11 12.33 14.18
N ASP A 7 18.29 11.20 13.51
CA ASP A 7 19.50 10.37 13.64
C ASP A 7 20.68 10.96 12.85
N ARG A 8 21.87 10.33 12.94
CA ARG A 8 23.08 10.74 12.21
C ARG A 8 22.89 10.77 10.68
N MET A 9 21.89 10.06 10.16
CA MET A 9 21.55 10.01 8.74
C MET A 9 20.37 10.95 8.40
N GLY A 10 19.99 11.85 9.31
CA GLY A 10 18.93 12.82 9.10
C GLY A 10 17.51 12.22 9.16
N ARG A 11 17.31 11.02 9.71
CA ARG A 11 15.97 10.40 9.79
C ARG A 11 15.27 10.79 11.07
N GLN A 12 13.96 11.09 10.98
CA GLN A 12 13.16 11.46 12.13
C GLN A 12 13.14 10.34 13.17
N ARG A 13 13.54 10.67 14.41
CA ARG A 13 13.39 9.82 15.58
C ARG A 13 12.12 10.18 16.33
N TRP A 14 11.49 9.18 16.94
CA TRP A 14 10.27 9.33 17.72
C TRP A 14 10.47 8.72 19.10
N GLN A 15 9.95 9.40 20.12
CA GLN A 15 9.99 8.91 21.49
C GLN A 15 8.58 8.52 21.95
N CYS A 16 8.47 7.38 22.62
CA CYS A 16 7.25 6.98 23.30
C CYS A 16 7.03 7.83 24.55
N ASP A 17 5.83 8.36 24.71
CA ASP A 17 5.51 9.22 25.86
C ASP A 17 5.33 8.42 27.16
N GLY A 18 4.93 7.14 27.06
CA GLY A 18 4.74 6.25 28.22
C GLY A 18 6.05 5.65 28.76
N CYS A 19 6.89 5.07 27.88
CA CYS A 19 8.09 4.33 28.30
C CYS A 19 9.42 5.04 27.97
N ARG A 20 9.39 6.23 27.37
CA ARG A 20 10.57 7.03 26.95
C ARG A 20 11.53 6.37 25.97
N LEU A 21 11.23 5.15 25.48
CA LEU A 21 11.99 4.49 24.42
C LEU A 21 11.96 5.34 23.15
N THR A 22 13.12 5.44 22.49
CA THR A 22 13.25 6.17 21.23
C THR A 22 13.47 5.19 20.08
N ALA A 23 12.61 5.23 19.08
CA ALA A 23 12.74 4.45 17.86
C ALA A 23 12.99 5.37 16.65
N GLY A 24 13.87 4.94 15.76
CA GLY A 24 13.90 5.48 14.40
C GLY A 24 12.72 4.89 13.64
N THR A 25 11.75 5.70 13.23
CA THR A 25 10.66 5.19 12.37
C THR A 25 11.00 5.51 10.92
N ARG A 26 10.88 4.51 10.06
CA ARG A 26 10.92 4.74 8.61
C ARG A 26 9.50 5.07 8.16
N ASN A 27 9.24 6.33 7.82
CA ASN A 27 8.00 6.68 7.13
C ASN A 27 8.06 6.12 5.69
N ASN A 28 7.60 4.89 5.52
CA ASN A 28 7.53 4.23 4.22
C ASN A 28 6.25 4.56 3.45
N THR A 29 5.39 5.46 3.94
CA THR A 29 4.08 5.74 3.33
C THR A 29 4.21 6.23 1.90
N LYS A 30 5.13 7.17 1.63
CA LYS A 30 5.38 7.67 0.27
C LYS A 30 5.84 6.53 -0.65
N ARG A 31 6.80 5.73 -0.18
CA ARG A 31 7.32 4.57 -0.92
C ARG A 31 6.23 3.53 -1.21
N ARG A 32 5.41 3.19 -0.21
CA ARG A 32 4.28 2.24 -0.37
C ARG A 32 3.23 2.77 -1.33
N ARG A 33 2.90 4.07 -1.28
CA ARG A 33 1.99 4.70 -2.26
C ARG A 33 2.51 4.57 -3.69
N THR A 34 3.79 4.89 -3.91
CA THR A 34 4.41 4.73 -5.24
C THR A 34 4.39 3.29 -5.72
N GLN A 35 4.74 2.33 -4.85
CA GLN A 35 4.71 0.90 -5.19
C GLN A 35 3.30 0.41 -5.52
N LEU A 36 2.27 0.91 -4.82
CA LEU A 36 0.88 0.57 -5.12
C LEU A 36 0.43 1.12 -6.48
N ALA A 37 0.77 2.38 -6.80
CA ALA A 37 0.46 2.95 -8.11
C ALA A 37 1.11 2.12 -9.23
N GLU A 38 2.40 1.81 -9.09
CA GLU A 38 3.12 0.97 -10.05
C GLU A 38 2.53 -0.45 -10.17
N PHE A 39 2.07 -1.03 -9.06
CA PHE A 39 1.40 -2.32 -9.05
C PHE A 39 0.08 -2.28 -9.84
N LEU A 40 -0.74 -1.25 -9.62
CA LEU A 40 -2.01 -1.06 -10.35
C LEU A 40 -1.77 -0.82 -11.84
N ASP A 41 -0.78 -0.01 -12.20
CA ASP A 41 -0.43 0.22 -13.60
C ASP A 41 0.00 -1.07 -14.30
N TRP A 42 0.71 -1.95 -13.59
CA TRP A 42 1.09 -3.26 -14.11
C TRP A 42 -0.10 -4.22 -14.21
N LEU A 43 -0.92 -4.30 -13.15
CA LEU A 43 -2.06 -5.21 -13.03
C LEU A 43 -3.15 -4.90 -14.05
N LEU A 44 -3.40 -3.61 -14.30
CA LEU A 44 -4.41 -3.10 -15.23
C LEU A 44 -3.85 -2.89 -16.64
N GLU A 45 -2.66 -3.42 -16.93
CA GLU A 45 -1.95 -3.35 -18.21
C GLU A 45 -1.62 -1.95 -18.77
N ALA A 46 -1.79 -0.88 -17.99
CA ALA A 46 -1.41 0.48 -18.37
C ALA A 46 0.12 0.63 -18.56
N ALA A 47 0.92 -0.09 -17.75
CA ALA A 47 2.38 -0.13 -17.82
C ALA A 47 2.90 -1.57 -17.70
N PRO A 48 2.88 -2.35 -18.80
CA PRO A 48 3.25 -3.76 -18.77
C PRO A 48 4.71 -3.96 -18.38
N GLN A 49 5.02 -5.11 -17.77
CA GLN A 49 6.34 -5.44 -17.22
C GLN A 49 7.49 -5.22 -18.21
N ARG A 50 7.29 -5.52 -19.49
CA ARG A 50 8.30 -5.38 -20.56
C ARG A 50 8.79 -3.94 -20.78
N LYS A 51 7.98 -2.94 -20.38
CA LYS A 51 8.33 -1.52 -20.51
C LYS A 51 9.08 -0.97 -19.29
N ARG A 52 9.25 -1.78 -18.23
CA ARG A 52 9.93 -1.36 -17.00
C ARG A 52 11.44 -1.59 -17.12
N PRO A 53 12.27 -0.65 -16.63
CA PRO A 53 13.73 -0.78 -16.67
C PRO A 53 14.27 -1.80 -15.67
N GLU A 54 13.49 -2.16 -14.65
CA GLU A 54 13.87 -3.16 -13.65
C GLU A 54 13.53 -4.59 -14.09
N SER A 55 14.25 -5.58 -13.55
CA SER A 55 13.95 -6.99 -13.82
C SER A 55 12.57 -7.39 -13.29
N ALA A 56 11.89 -8.25 -14.04
CA ALA A 56 10.55 -8.74 -13.67
C ALA A 56 10.51 -9.40 -12.29
N ARG A 57 11.58 -10.11 -11.90
CA ARG A 57 11.71 -10.72 -10.58
C ARG A 57 11.78 -9.66 -9.47
N ASN A 58 12.58 -8.61 -9.67
CA ASN A 58 12.76 -7.56 -8.66
C ASN A 58 11.49 -6.75 -8.48
N PHE A 59 10.81 -6.41 -9.58
CA PHE A 59 9.51 -5.73 -9.53
C PHE A 59 8.51 -6.53 -8.70
N ARG A 60 8.26 -7.80 -9.06
CA ARG A 60 7.27 -8.64 -8.35
C ARG A 60 7.57 -8.76 -6.87
N LYS A 61 8.84 -8.96 -6.48
CA LYS A 61 9.25 -9.00 -5.07
C LYS A 61 8.98 -7.66 -4.36
N ARG A 62 9.14 -6.53 -5.06
CA ARG A 62 8.95 -5.18 -4.52
C ARG A 62 7.49 -4.83 -4.29
N VAL A 63 6.58 -5.33 -5.14
CA VAL A 63 5.13 -5.08 -5.07
C VAL A 63 4.32 -6.20 -4.43
N ASP A 64 4.93 -7.34 -4.12
CA ASP A 64 4.30 -8.55 -3.53
C ASP A 64 3.35 -8.24 -2.36
N TRP A 65 3.71 -7.26 -1.52
CA TRP A 65 2.89 -6.86 -0.39
C TRP A 65 1.52 -6.29 -0.78
N CYS A 66 1.34 -5.80 -2.01
CA CYS A 66 0.07 -5.25 -2.50
C CYS A 66 -1.02 -6.33 -2.61
N TRP A 67 -0.64 -7.61 -2.77
CA TRP A 67 -1.60 -8.73 -2.75
C TRP A 67 -2.27 -8.95 -1.39
N ARG A 68 -1.72 -8.38 -0.32
CA ARG A 68 -2.29 -8.43 1.03
C ARG A 68 -3.17 -7.21 1.34
N LEU A 69 -3.42 -6.36 0.34
CA LEU A 69 -4.36 -5.26 0.51
C LEU A 69 -5.78 -5.81 0.46
N GLU A 70 -6.54 -5.53 1.50
CA GLU A 70 -7.98 -5.72 1.55
C GLU A 70 -8.63 -4.37 1.24
N PRO A 71 -9.06 -4.11 -0.01
CA PRO A 71 -9.78 -2.90 -0.32
C PRO A 71 -11.10 -2.90 0.47
N ARG A 72 -11.32 -1.83 1.24
CA ARG A 72 -12.60 -1.59 1.89
C ARG A 72 -13.38 -0.61 1.05
N ILE A 73 -14.55 -1.03 0.60
CA ILE A 73 -15.53 -0.15 -0.01
C ILE A 73 -16.40 0.32 1.13
N GLU A 74 -16.31 1.61 1.47
CA GLU A 74 -17.17 2.11 2.53
C GLU A 74 -18.60 2.23 2.04
N PRO A 75 -19.59 1.73 2.80
CA PRO A 75 -20.99 1.93 2.47
C PRO A 75 -21.29 3.42 2.36
N ASP A 76 -22.00 3.81 1.31
CA ASP A 76 -22.44 5.19 1.10
C ASP A 76 -23.60 5.60 2.04
N GLY A 77 -24.07 4.68 2.88
CA GLY A 77 -25.17 4.88 3.81
C GLY A 77 -26.55 4.79 3.15
N VAL A 78 -26.62 4.45 1.86
CA VAL A 78 -27.87 4.34 1.12
C VAL A 78 -28.27 2.87 1.00
N VAL A 79 -29.55 2.58 1.24
CA VAL A 79 -30.11 1.25 0.99
C VAL A 79 -30.38 1.11 -0.50
N HIS A 80 -29.53 0.33 -1.17
CA HIS A 80 -29.71 -0.02 -2.58
C HIS A 80 -30.55 -1.30 -2.71
N ARG A 81 -31.39 -1.41 -3.76
CA ARG A 81 -32.13 -2.65 -4.08
C ARG A 81 -31.24 -3.76 -4.65
N VAL A 82 -29.95 -3.48 -4.88
CA VAL A 82 -28.97 -4.41 -5.43
C VAL A 82 -27.87 -4.67 -4.42
N VAL A 83 -27.40 -5.91 -4.36
CA VAL A 83 -26.25 -6.30 -3.53
C VAL A 83 -24.97 -6.03 -4.31
N MET A 84 -24.00 -5.40 -3.65
CA MET A 84 -22.64 -5.30 -4.19
C MET A 84 -21.97 -6.67 -4.10
N ALA A 85 -21.87 -7.36 -5.22
CA ALA A 85 -21.04 -8.56 -5.34
C ALA A 85 -19.58 -8.12 -5.47
N ASP A 86 -18.66 -8.73 -4.72
CA ASP A 86 -17.24 -8.65 -5.10
C ASP A 86 -17.14 -9.23 -6.53
N GLY A 87 -16.27 -8.65 -7.36
CA GLY A 87 -16.25 -8.82 -8.81
C GLY A 87 -16.02 -10.24 -9.36
N THR A 88 -16.23 -11.29 -8.58
CA THR A 88 -16.32 -12.67 -9.08
C THR A 88 -17.73 -12.93 -9.61
N TYR A 89 -17.93 -12.71 -10.91
CA TYR A 89 -19.12 -13.17 -11.62
C TYR A 89 -19.36 -14.65 -11.34
N VAL A 90 -20.42 -14.97 -10.59
CA VAL A 90 -21.02 -16.30 -10.61
C VAL A 90 -21.87 -16.37 -11.87
N ASN A 91 -21.38 -17.12 -12.87
CA ASN A 91 -22.13 -17.37 -14.09
C ASN A 91 -23.23 -18.39 -13.79
N GLY A 92 -24.48 -17.97 -13.89
CA GLY A 92 -25.65 -18.85 -13.93
C GLY A 92 -26.70 -18.51 -12.88
N TRP A 93 -27.81 -17.92 -13.34
CA TRP A 93 -29.18 -18.42 -13.17
C TRP A 93 -29.99 -17.99 -14.39
#